data_AF-A0AAP7LT28-F1
#
_entry.id   AF-A0AAP7LT28-F1
#
_cell.length_a   1.000
_cell.length_b   1.000
_cell.length_c   1.000
_cell.angle_alpha   90.00
_cell.angle_beta   90.00
_cell.angle_gamma   90.00
#
_symmetry.space_group_name_H-M   'P 1'
#
loop_
_entity.id
_entity.type
_entity.pdbx_description
1 polymer ?
#
loop_
_entity_poly.entity_id
_entity_poly.type
_entity_poly.pdbx_seq_one_letter_code
_entity_poly.pdbx_strand_id
1 'polypeptide(L)' 'MKNILLIIASFTTFYFLLKYKNLKEEINFSAIDIESKEDLLDKIGLIKDPEGNIHEKEL' A
#
# COMPACT_ATOMS: atom_id res chain seq x y z
N MET A 1 -24.75 19.60 -29.33
CA MET A 1 -25.20 18.41 -28.56
C MET A 1 -24.23 17.22 -28.64
N LYS A 2 -23.55 16.92 -29.77
CA LYS A 2 -22.56 15.83 -29.86
C LYS A 2 -21.39 15.92 -28.86
N ASN A 3 -20.95 17.13 -28.53
CA ASN A 3 -19.77 17.33 -27.68
C ASN A 3 -20.05 17.13 -26.19
N ILE A 4 -21.32 17.17 -25.77
CA ILE A 4 -21.70 17.03 -24.35
C ILE A 4 -21.44 15.59 -23.88
N LEU A 5 -21.75 14.62 -24.72
CA LEU A 5 -21.48 13.21 -24.42
C LEU A 5 -19.97 12.95 -24.23
N LEU A 6 -19.14 13.61 -25.05
CA LEU A 6 -17.69 13.48 -24.99
C LEU A 6 -17.12 14.09 -23.70
N ILE A 7 -17.67 15.24 -23.28
CA ILE A 7 -17.32 15.89 -22.02
C ILE A 7 -17.68 14.99 -20.84
N ILE A 8 -18.91 14.45 -20.81
CA ILE A 8 -19.36 13.55 -19.73
C ILE A 8 -18.48 12.30 -19.67
N ALA A 9 -18.18 11.68 -20.81
CA ALA A 9 -17.31 10.50 -20.88
C ALA A 9 -15.88 10.80 -20.40
N SER A 10 -15.36 11.99 -20.69
CA SER A 10 -14.05 12.42 -20.20
C SER A 10 -14.05 12.60 -18.69
N PHE A 11 -15.08 13.24 -18.12
CA PHE A 11 -15.19 13.45 -16.68
C PHE A 11 -15.35 12.13 -15.91
N THR A 12 -16.18 11.21 -16.40
CA THR A 12 -16.35 9.90 -15.75
C THR A 12 -15.05 9.09 -15.79
N THR A 13 -14.36 9.06 -16.94
CA THR A 13 -13.07 8.37 -17.07
C THR A 13 -12.03 8.94 -16.11
N PHE A 14 -11.94 10.27 -16.01
CA PHE A 14 -11.01 10.93 -15.09
C PHE A 14 -11.35 10.65 -13.62
N TYR A 15 -12.64 10.67 -13.26
CA TYR A 15 -13.10 10.31 -11.92
C TYR A 15 -12.73 8.88 -11.55
N PHE A 16 -12.95 7.92 -12.45
CA PHE A 16 -12.57 6.53 -12.21
C PHE A 16 -11.06 6.36 -12.08
N LEU A 17 -10.26 7.01 -12.95
CA LEU A 17 -8.80 6.96 -12.85
C LEU A 17 -8.29 7.47 -11.49
N LEU A 18 -8.81 8.61 -11.03
CA LEU A 18 -8.46 9.14 -9.70
C LEU A 18 -8.91 8.21 -8.58
N LYS A 19 -10.13 7.69 -8.64
CA LYS A 19 -10.66 6.76 -7.63
C LYS A 19 -9.81 5.50 -7.53
N TYR A 20 -9.45 4.87 -8.65
CA TYR A 20 -8.61 3.68 -8.67
C TYR A 20 -7.17 3.96 -8.22
N LYS A 21 -6.62 5.14 -8.55
CA LYS A 21 -5.31 5.54 -8.05
C LYS A 21 -5.31 5.72 -6.53
N ASN A 22 -6.32 6.40 -5.99
CA ASN A 22 -6.48 6.59 -4.55
C ASN A 22 -6.68 5.26 -3.82
N LEU A 23 -7.49 4.35 -4.37
CA LEU A 23 -7.64 2.99 -3.85
C LEU A 23 -6.32 2.22 -3.85
N LYS A 24 -5.50 2.34 -4.89
CA LYS A 24 -4.19 1.70 -4.95
C LYS A 24 -3.22 2.27 -3.92
N GLU A 25 -3.28 3.58 -3.68
CA GLU A 25 -2.48 4.25 -2.63
C GLU A 25 -2.94 3.82 -1.23
N GLU A 26 -4.25 3.76 -0.98
CA GLU A 26 -4.82 3.31 0.30
C GLU A 26 -4.53 1.82 0.58
N ILE A 27 -4.67 0.96 -0.43
CA ILE A 27 -4.32 -0.46 -0.32
C ILE A 27 -2.82 -0.65 -0.12
N ASN A 28 -1.96 0.11 -0.80
CA ASN A 28 -0.52 0.06 -0.56
C ASN A 28 -0.16 0.53 0.84
N PHE A 29 -0.77 1.62 1.33
CA PHE A 29 -0.56 2.09 2.70
C PHE A 29 -1.02 1.04 3.71
N SER A 30 -2.18 0.42 3.48
CA SER A 30 -2.67 -0.67 4.31
C SER A 30 -1.77 -1.91 4.23
N ALA A 31 -1.21 -2.24 3.07
CA ALA A 31 -0.28 -3.36 2.92
C ALA A 31 1.07 -3.10 3.60
N ILE A 32 1.56 -1.86 3.58
CA ILE A 32 2.74 -1.43 4.34
C ILE A 32 2.49 -1.55 5.85
N ASP A 33 1.28 -1.28 6.32
CA ASP A 33 0.90 -1.38 7.74
C ASP A 33 0.57 -2.82 8.19
N ILE A 34 0.33 -3.74 7.24
CA ILE A 34 0.16 -5.18 7.50
C ILE A 34 1.52 -5.88 7.63
N GLU A 35 2.62 -5.24 7.22
CA GLU A 35 3.98 -5.78 7.39
C GLU A 35 4.22 -6.01 8.89
N SER A 36 4.42 -7.28 9.29
CA SER A 36 4.54 -7.63 10.69
C SER A 36 5.78 -6.94 11.28
N LYS A 37 5.74 -6.59 12.57
CA LYS A 37 6.94 -6.13 13.28
C LYS A 37 8.09 -7.13 13.14
N GLU A 38 7.78 -8.41 12.97
CA GLU A 38 8.76 -9.47 12.74
C GLU A 38 9.38 -9.39 11.33
N ASP A 39 8.58 -9.07 10.30
CA ASP A 39 9.07 -8.87 8.92
C ASP A 39 9.98 -7.63 8.82
N LEU A 40 9.65 -6.58 9.59
CA LEU A 40 10.49 -5.38 9.71
C LEU A 40 11.82 -5.68 10.39
N LEU A 41 11.80 -6.48 11.46
CA LEU A 41 13.02 -6.91 12.15
C LEU A 41 13.90 -7.79 11.24
N ASP A 42 13.30 -8.72 10.49
CA ASP A 42 14.06 -9.60 9.59
C ASP A 42 14.73 -8.83 8.44
N LYS A 43 14.07 -7.78 7.90
CA LYS A 43 14.67 -6.88 6.89
C LYS A 43 15.93 -6.16 7.38
N ILE A 44 16.02 -5.85 8.68
CA ILE A 44 17.18 -5.20 9.28
C ILE A 44 18.16 -6.19 9.91
N GLY A 45 17.97 -7.49 9.69
CA GLY A 45 18.84 -8.55 10.21
C GLY A 45 18.68 -8.81 11.70
N LEU A 46 17.52 -8.46 12.27
CA LEU A 46 17.20 -8.66 13.68
C LEU A 46 16.07 -9.70 13.82
N ILE A 47 16.07 -10.46 14.92
CA ILE A 47 14.99 -11.38 15.27
C ILE A 47 14.49 -11.08 16.68
N LYS A 48 13.23 -11.40 16.94
CA LYS A 48 12.64 -11.30 18.28
C LYS A 48 12.50 -12.69 18.86
N ASP A 49 13.12 -12.92 20.01
CA ASP A 49 13.03 -14.19 20.72
C ASP A 49 11.66 -14.35 21.40
N PRO A 50 11.28 -15.59 21.79
CA PRO A 50 10.01 -15.86 22.49
C PRO A 50 9.84 -15.07 23.80
N GLU A 51 10.94 -14.64 24.42
CA GLU A 51 10.98 -13.81 25.63
C GLU A 51 10.82 -12.31 25.34
N GLY A 52 10.81 -11.94 24.07
CA GLY A 52 10.55 -10.58 23.58
C GLY A 52 11.79 -9.72 23.39
N ASN A 53 12.99 -10.28 23.56
CA ASN A 53 14.27 -9.60 23.35
C ASN A 53 14.63 -9.57 21.86
N ILE A 54 15.30 -8.50 21.42
CA ILE A 54 15.73 -8.33 20.02
C ILE A 54 17.21 -8.73 19.91
N HIS A 55 17.51 -9.64 19.00
CA HIS A 55 18.85 -10.17 18.76
C HIS A 55 19.27 -9.96 17.31
N GLU A 56 20.57 -9.80 17.08
CA GLU A 56 21.12 -9.86 15.72
C GLU A 56 21.03 -11.30 15.20
N LYS A 57 20.61 -11.44 13.95
CA LYS A 57 20.54 -12.73 13.27
C LYS A 57 21.98 -13.19 12.98
N GLU A 58 22.57 -13.96 13.89
CA GLU A 58 23.84 -14.64 13.63
C GLU A 58 23.64 -15.62 12.46
N LEU A 59 24.43 -15.44 11.40
CA LEU A 59 24.43 -16.21 10.15
C LEU A 59 24.86 -17.67 10.35
#